data_AF-A0A5M8PAS1-F1
#
_entry.id   AF-A0A5M8PAS1-F1
#
_cell.length_a   1.000
_cell.length_b   1.000
_cell.length_c   1.000
_cell.angle_alpha   90.00
_cell.angle_beta   90.00
_cell.angle_gamma   90.00
#
_symmetry.space_group_name_H-M   'P 1'
#
loop_
_entity.id
_entity.type
_entity.pdbx_description
1 polymer ?
#
loop_
_entity_poly.entity_id
_entity_poly.type
_entity_poly.pdbx_seq_one_letter_code
_entity_poly.pdbx_strand_id
1 'polypeptide(L)'
;MPVELALDLVALALYDIVIYADDSTSMKYAESGARIDDMKVILERVTEVATLFDHDGISIRFMNSNLQGDNIRDSMSAANLVARCQFSGMTPLGTQMHARILKPMVEAAIANRTLQKPVLVITITDGEPTSEPESKIVKVIKNMKAFASKSQYGSGAVAFEFAQVAKTLMHKLFGQT
;
A
#
# COMPACT_ATOMS: atom_id res chain seq x y z
N MET A 1 -22.85 -12.30 5.71
CA MET A 1 -21.41 -12.14 5.43
C MET A 1 -20.66 -12.22 6.76
N PRO A 2 -19.45 -12.80 6.80
CA PRO A 2 -18.59 -12.70 7.97
C PRO A 2 -18.38 -11.22 8.34
N VAL A 3 -18.45 -10.87 9.63
CA VAL A 3 -18.34 -9.48 10.10
C VAL A 3 -17.00 -8.85 9.72
N GLU A 4 -15.95 -9.66 9.72
CA GLU A 4 -14.60 -9.27 9.30
C GLU A 4 -14.60 -8.79 7.85
N LEU A 5 -15.08 -9.62 6.91
CA LEU A 5 -15.20 -9.25 5.49
C LEU A 5 -16.02 -7.97 5.27
N ALA A 6 -17.03 -7.71 6.09
CA ALA A 6 -17.83 -6.48 5.99
C ALA A 6 -17.04 -5.24 6.45
N LEU A 7 -16.24 -5.35 7.52
CA LEU A 7 -15.39 -4.27 8.00
C LEU A 7 -14.27 -3.94 6.98
N ASP A 8 -13.76 -4.98 6.32
CA ASP A 8 -12.73 -4.92 5.29
C ASP A 8 -13.22 -4.17 4.05
N LEU A 9 -14.41 -4.54 3.57
CA LEU A 9 -15.09 -3.84 2.48
C LEU A 9 -15.43 -2.39 2.85
N VAL A 10 -15.82 -2.13 4.10
CA VAL A 10 -16.09 -0.78 4.59
C VAL A 10 -14.81 0.07 4.63
N ALA A 11 -13.66 -0.51 5.01
CA ALA A 11 -12.39 0.20 4.94
C ALA A 11 -12.02 0.57 3.50
N LEU A 12 -12.23 -0.34 2.53
CA LEU A 12 -12.00 -0.05 1.12
C LEU A 12 -12.96 1.03 0.56
N ALA A 13 -14.12 1.23 1.17
CA ALA A 13 -15.08 2.26 0.77
C ALA A 13 -14.84 3.65 1.42
N LEU A 14 -14.19 3.69 2.59
CA LEU A 14 -14.02 4.91 3.37
C LEU A 14 -12.69 5.62 3.15
N TYR A 15 -11.69 4.92 2.60
CA TYR A 15 -10.32 5.39 2.50
C TYR A 15 -9.88 5.60 1.05
N ASP A 16 -9.06 6.61 0.82
CA ASP A 16 -8.24 6.68 -0.39
C ASP A 16 -7.18 5.59 -0.31
N ILE A 17 -7.15 4.68 -1.28
CA ILE A 17 -6.26 3.50 -1.28
C ILE A 17 -4.96 3.81 -2.01
N VAL A 18 -3.84 3.58 -1.32
CA VAL A 18 -2.50 3.64 -1.89
C VAL A 18 -1.83 2.28 -1.78
N ILE A 19 -1.57 1.65 -2.93
CA ILE A 19 -0.73 0.46 -3.00
C ILE A 19 0.74 0.88 -2.93
N TYR A 20 1.45 0.29 -2.00
CA TYR A 20 2.88 0.39 -1.87
C TYR A 20 3.53 -0.93 -2.31
N ALA A 21 4.03 -0.94 -3.55
CA ALA A 21 4.54 -2.14 -4.20
C ALA A 21 6.06 -2.25 -4.07
N ASP A 22 6.51 -3.41 -3.62
CA ASP A 22 7.92 -3.80 -3.61
C ASP A 22 8.40 -4.14 -5.03
N ASP A 23 9.31 -3.32 -5.55
CA ASP A 23 9.98 -3.52 -6.83
C ASP A 23 11.46 -3.88 -6.64
N SER A 24 11.84 -4.44 -5.50
CA SER A 24 13.23 -4.80 -5.20
C SER A 24 13.71 -6.01 -6.01
N THR A 25 15.00 -6.27 -5.89
CA THR A 25 15.67 -7.42 -6.49
C THR A 25 15.04 -8.75 -6.06
N SER A 26 14.72 -8.93 -4.78
CA SER A 26 14.19 -10.21 -4.25
C SER A 26 12.84 -10.60 -4.84
N MET A 27 12.05 -9.64 -5.28
CA MET A 27 10.78 -9.87 -6.00
C MET A 27 10.99 -10.53 -7.37
N LYS A 28 12.07 -10.16 -8.08
CA LYS A 28 12.41 -10.71 -9.40
C LYS A 28 13.03 -12.10 -9.34
N TYR A 29 13.90 -12.35 -8.36
CA TYR A 29 14.69 -13.59 -8.30
C TYR A 29 13.95 -14.79 -7.71
N ALA A 30 12.72 -14.60 -7.21
CA ALA A 30 11.90 -15.69 -6.72
C ALA A 30 11.29 -16.50 -7.87
N GLU A 31 11.53 -17.82 -7.86
CA GLU A 31 10.81 -18.87 -8.61
C GLU A 31 10.24 -18.42 -9.97
N SER A 32 11.10 -17.95 -10.87
CA SER A 32 10.73 -17.55 -12.24
C SER A 32 9.67 -16.43 -12.35
N GLY A 33 9.55 -15.55 -11.34
CA GLY A 33 8.63 -14.40 -11.36
C GLY A 33 7.34 -14.58 -10.56
N ALA A 34 7.15 -15.70 -9.86
CA ALA A 34 5.92 -16.01 -9.14
C ALA A 34 5.46 -14.90 -8.16
N ARG A 35 6.39 -14.24 -7.46
CA ARG A 35 6.06 -13.13 -6.54
C ARG A 35 5.47 -11.91 -7.25
N ILE A 36 5.93 -11.64 -8.48
CA ILE A 36 5.39 -10.55 -9.29
C ILE A 36 3.97 -10.91 -9.74
N ASP A 37 3.71 -12.17 -10.04
CA ASP A 37 2.37 -12.63 -10.40
C ASP A 37 1.42 -12.60 -9.20
N ASP A 38 1.86 -13.02 -8.00
CA ASP A 38 1.08 -12.87 -6.76
C ASP A 38 0.75 -11.40 -6.46
N MET A 39 1.71 -10.50 -6.65
CA MET A 39 1.48 -9.05 -6.54
C MET A 39 0.41 -8.57 -7.52
N LYS A 40 0.44 -9.02 -8.78
CA LYS A 40 -0.59 -8.66 -9.78
C LYS A 40 -1.97 -9.16 -9.35
N VAL A 41 -2.06 -10.37 -8.79
CA VAL A 41 -3.34 -10.91 -8.28
C VAL A 41 -3.88 -10.08 -7.12
N ILE A 42 -3.03 -9.65 -6.18
CA ILE A 42 -3.46 -8.76 -5.09
C ILE A 42 -3.93 -7.42 -5.66
N LEU A 43 -3.16 -6.83 -6.57
CA LEU A 43 -3.49 -5.57 -7.22
C LEU A 43 -4.82 -5.63 -7.97
N GLU A 44 -5.05 -6.70 -8.72
CA GLU A 44 -6.30 -6.95 -9.44
C GLU A 44 -7.49 -6.94 -8.47
N ARG A 45 -7.41 -7.75 -7.40
CA ARG A 45 -8.50 -7.83 -6.40
C ARG A 45 -8.74 -6.51 -5.69
N VAL A 46 -7.68 -5.81 -5.27
CA VAL A 46 -7.84 -4.51 -4.61
C VAL A 46 -8.42 -3.49 -5.58
N THR A 47 -7.96 -3.45 -6.83
CA THR A 47 -8.48 -2.50 -7.83
C THR A 47 -9.95 -2.78 -8.13
N GLU A 48 -10.33 -4.04 -8.34
CA GLU A 48 -11.72 -4.44 -8.56
C GLU A 48 -12.61 -4.03 -7.39
N VAL A 49 -12.23 -4.36 -6.16
CA VAL A 49 -13.05 -4.05 -4.99
C VAL A 49 -13.07 -2.55 -4.70
N ALA A 50 -11.92 -1.87 -4.76
CA ALA A 50 -11.83 -0.43 -4.55
C ALA A 50 -12.73 0.34 -5.50
N THR A 51 -12.76 -0.04 -6.78
CA THR A 51 -13.52 0.67 -7.82
C THR A 51 -15.03 0.43 -7.75
N LEU A 52 -15.48 -0.57 -6.99
CA LEU A 52 -16.90 -0.74 -6.67
C LEU A 52 -17.39 0.34 -5.69
N PHE A 53 -16.52 0.82 -4.80
CA PHE A 53 -16.89 1.74 -3.73
C PHE A 53 -16.35 3.15 -3.92
N ASP A 54 -15.24 3.29 -4.64
CA ASP A 54 -14.57 4.55 -4.90
C ASP A 54 -14.50 4.85 -6.39
N HIS A 55 -14.97 6.05 -6.75
CA HIS A 55 -15.00 6.49 -8.13
C HIS A 55 -13.71 7.17 -8.56
N ASP A 56 -12.83 7.59 -7.64
CA ASP A 56 -11.57 8.26 -8.00
C ASP A 56 -10.47 7.25 -8.40
N GLY A 57 -10.48 6.05 -7.83
CA GLY A 57 -9.58 4.93 -8.12
C GLY A 57 -8.42 4.82 -7.13
N ILE A 58 -7.50 3.87 -7.34
CA ILE A 58 -6.35 3.67 -6.44
C ILE A 58 -5.11 4.43 -6.93
N SER A 59 -4.19 4.70 -6.01
CA SER A 59 -2.82 5.11 -6.32
C SER A 59 -1.85 3.93 -6.15
N ILE A 60 -0.82 3.86 -6.99
CA ILE A 60 0.26 2.88 -6.88
C ILE A 60 1.59 3.63 -6.77
N ARG A 61 2.40 3.27 -5.79
CA ARG A 61 3.78 3.75 -5.58
C ARG A 61 4.71 2.55 -5.45
N PHE A 62 5.83 2.60 -6.15
CA PHE A 62 6.90 1.60 -6.02
C PHE A 62 7.95 2.05 -5.01
N MET A 63 8.63 1.10 -4.39
CA MET A 63 9.63 1.36 -3.35
C MET A 63 10.90 2.03 -3.92
N ASN A 64 11.40 1.54 -5.04
CA ASN A 64 12.65 1.97 -5.65
C ASN A 64 12.42 2.86 -6.88
N SER A 65 11.45 2.50 -7.73
CA SER A 65 11.13 3.20 -8.97
C SER A 65 10.42 4.53 -8.77
N ASN A 66 10.68 5.48 -9.68
CA ASN A 66 9.91 6.72 -9.79
C ASN A 66 8.64 6.55 -10.64
N LEU A 67 8.44 5.36 -11.23
CA LEU A 67 7.15 5.02 -11.84
C LEU A 67 6.08 5.10 -10.76
N GLN A 68 4.91 5.62 -11.11
CA GLN A 68 3.76 5.69 -10.22
C GLN A 68 2.51 5.80 -11.06
N GLY A 69 1.36 5.54 -10.44
CA GLY A 69 0.07 5.79 -11.05
C GLY A 69 -0.91 6.30 -10.01
N ASP A 70 -1.84 7.11 -10.48
CA ASP A 70 -2.91 7.71 -9.70
C ASP A 70 -4.21 7.49 -10.46
N ASN A 71 -5.34 7.45 -9.73
CA ASN A 71 -6.67 7.28 -10.31
C ASN A 71 -6.79 6.02 -11.19
N ILE A 72 -6.13 4.93 -10.79
CA ILE A 72 -6.21 3.64 -11.49
C ILE A 72 -7.53 2.98 -11.14
N ARG A 73 -8.35 2.70 -12.16
CA ARG A 73 -9.73 2.23 -11.99
C ARG A 73 -10.02 0.87 -12.62
N ASP A 74 -8.99 0.22 -13.13
CA ASP A 74 -9.13 -1.07 -13.76
C ASP A 74 -7.86 -1.90 -13.58
N SER A 75 -8.04 -3.21 -13.46
CA SER A 75 -6.96 -4.16 -13.22
C SER A 75 -5.95 -4.20 -14.36
N MET A 76 -6.37 -3.93 -15.60
CA MET A 76 -5.49 -3.89 -16.76
C MET A 76 -4.50 -2.73 -16.67
N SER A 77 -4.94 -1.53 -16.29
CA SER A 77 -4.09 -0.38 -16.04
C SER A 77 -3.11 -0.61 -14.90
N ALA A 78 -3.55 -1.24 -13.80
CA ALA A 78 -2.67 -1.64 -12.70
C ALA A 78 -1.59 -2.63 -13.17
N ALA A 79 -1.99 -3.70 -13.88
CA ALA A 79 -1.07 -4.71 -14.41
C ALA A 79 -0.07 -4.13 -15.42
N ASN A 80 -0.52 -3.23 -16.30
CA ASN A 80 0.34 -2.52 -17.25
C ASN A 80 1.37 -1.64 -16.56
N LEU A 81 1.00 -1.00 -15.45
CA LEU A 81 1.93 -0.20 -14.65
C LEU A 81 3.03 -1.09 -14.04
N VAL A 82 2.65 -2.22 -13.45
CA VAL A 82 3.61 -3.19 -12.89
C VAL A 82 4.52 -3.76 -13.97
N ALA A 83 3.98 -4.11 -15.13
CA ALA A 83 4.76 -4.66 -16.25
C ALA A 83 5.82 -3.70 -16.79
N ARG A 84 5.61 -2.38 -16.64
CA ARG A 84 6.58 -1.34 -17.01
C ARG A 84 7.64 -1.09 -15.94
N CYS A 85 7.43 -1.57 -14.71
CA CYS A 85 8.37 -1.37 -13.62
C CYS A 85 9.62 -2.23 -13.78
N GLN A 86 10.80 -1.64 -13.58
CA GLN A 86 12.05 -2.38 -13.55
C GLN A 86 12.37 -2.78 -12.11
N PHE A 87 12.23 -4.08 -11.83
CA PHE A 87 12.49 -4.63 -10.51
C PHE A 87 13.99 -4.65 -10.20
N SER A 88 14.41 -3.82 -9.24
CA SER A 88 15.80 -3.62 -8.84
C SER A 88 15.90 -2.89 -7.50
N GLY A 89 17.09 -2.92 -6.89
CA GLY A 89 17.35 -2.22 -5.64
C GLY A 89 17.07 -3.07 -4.40
N MET A 90 17.12 -2.40 -3.25
CA MET A 90 16.96 -2.98 -1.92
C MET A 90 15.52 -2.81 -1.43
N THR A 91 15.25 -3.21 -0.18
CA THR A 91 13.92 -3.12 0.45
C THR A 91 13.90 -2.12 1.62
N PRO A 92 14.10 -0.80 1.40
CA PRO A 92 14.04 0.24 2.44
C PRO A 92 12.58 0.58 2.84
N LEU A 93 11.87 -0.41 3.37
CA LEU A 93 10.42 -0.44 3.53
C LEU A 93 9.82 0.83 4.16
N GLY A 94 10.19 1.17 5.39
CA GLY A 94 9.68 2.32 6.14
C GLY A 94 10.21 3.66 5.64
N THR A 95 11.49 3.75 5.25
CA THR A 95 12.05 4.99 4.71
C THR A 95 11.35 5.41 3.42
N GLN A 96 11.16 4.49 2.47
CA GLN A 96 10.49 4.79 1.21
C GLN A 96 8.97 4.94 1.39
N MET A 97 8.33 4.21 2.32
CA MET A 97 6.91 4.44 2.64
C MET A 97 6.68 5.89 3.06
N HIS A 98 7.53 6.42 3.94
CA HIS A 98 7.44 7.81 4.38
C HIS A 98 7.65 8.78 3.22
N ALA A 99 8.72 8.60 2.45
CA ALA A 99 9.12 9.51 1.38
C ALA A 99 8.13 9.53 0.20
N ARG A 100 7.61 8.37 -0.19
CA ARG A 100 6.79 8.17 -1.41
C ARG A 100 5.30 8.38 -1.17
N ILE A 101 4.84 8.14 0.06
CA ILE A 101 3.41 8.13 0.38
C ILE A 101 3.11 9.09 1.52
N LEU A 102 3.63 8.83 2.72
CA LEU A 102 3.12 9.49 3.92
C LEU A 102 3.40 10.99 3.91
N LYS A 103 4.61 11.41 3.53
CA LYS A 103 4.96 12.83 3.42
C LYS A 103 4.14 13.54 2.33
N PRO A 104 4.13 13.10 1.06
CA PRO A 104 3.42 13.83 0.00
C PRO A 104 1.90 13.70 0.04
N MET A 105 1.35 12.59 0.54
CA MET A 105 -0.10 12.31 0.46
C MET A 105 -0.83 12.53 1.77
N VAL A 106 -0.18 12.35 2.93
CA VAL A 106 -0.82 12.48 4.24
C VAL A 106 -0.37 13.76 4.94
N GLU A 107 0.94 13.95 5.17
CA GLU A 107 1.46 15.12 5.89
C GLU A 107 1.15 16.41 5.14
N ALA A 108 1.42 16.45 3.84
CA ALA A 108 1.13 17.61 3.01
C ALA A 108 -0.39 17.91 2.97
N ALA A 109 -1.22 16.88 2.86
CA ALA A 109 -2.68 17.06 2.83
C ALA A 109 -3.23 17.61 4.16
N ILE A 110 -2.73 17.10 5.30
CA ILE A 110 -3.10 17.59 6.63
C ILE A 110 -2.62 19.03 6.83
N ALA A 111 -1.36 19.32 6.51
CA ALA A 111 -0.77 20.66 6.66
C ALA A 111 -1.53 21.71 5.84
N ASN A 112 -1.94 21.34 4.62
CA ASN A 112 -2.68 22.21 3.72
C ASN A 112 -4.21 22.18 3.95
N ARG A 113 -4.71 21.40 4.92
CA ARG A 113 -6.14 21.19 5.19
C ARG A 113 -6.93 20.70 3.96
N THR A 114 -6.32 19.81 3.18
CA THR A 114 -6.87 19.25 1.94
C THR A 114 -7.17 17.76 2.02
N LEU A 115 -6.91 17.09 3.15
CA LEU A 115 -7.24 15.67 3.35
C LEU A 115 -8.76 15.45 3.36
N GLN A 116 -9.32 14.95 2.25
CA GLN A 116 -10.77 14.74 2.03
C GLN A 116 -11.27 13.36 2.45
N LYS A 117 -10.40 12.35 2.43
CA LYS A 117 -10.64 11.01 2.96
C LYS A 117 -9.41 10.55 3.74
N PRO A 118 -9.57 9.66 4.73
CA PRO A 118 -8.43 8.99 5.34
C PRO A 118 -7.70 8.11 4.31
N VAL A 119 -6.42 7.78 4.56
CA VAL A 119 -5.58 7.05 3.59
C VAL A 119 -5.29 5.62 4.07
N LEU A 120 -5.57 4.61 3.24
CA LEU A 120 -5.21 3.21 3.49
C LEU A 120 -3.99 2.85 2.66
N VAL A 121 -2.87 2.54 3.32
CA VAL A 121 -1.64 2.09 2.67
C VAL A 121 -1.57 0.56 2.70
N ILE A 122 -1.74 -0.08 1.54
CA ILE A 122 -1.62 -1.53 1.37
C ILE A 122 -0.23 -1.83 0.81
N THR A 123 0.62 -2.41 1.64
CA THR A 123 2.00 -2.77 1.30
C THR A 123 2.04 -4.18 0.75
N ILE A 124 2.62 -4.38 -0.43
CA ILE A 124 2.85 -5.70 -1.03
C ILE A 124 4.36 -5.92 -1.13
N THR A 125 4.89 -6.87 -0.37
CA THR A 125 6.35 -7.14 -0.26
C THR A 125 6.61 -8.62 0.03
N ASP A 126 7.82 -9.10 -0.19
CA ASP A 126 8.23 -10.45 0.22
C ASP A 126 8.68 -10.53 1.69
N GLY A 127 8.77 -9.40 2.39
CA GLY A 127 8.70 -9.32 3.85
C GLY A 127 10.00 -9.06 4.60
N GLU A 128 11.15 -8.92 3.93
CA GLU A 128 12.43 -8.69 4.63
C GLU A 128 13.05 -7.34 4.25
N PRO A 129 13.04 -6.33 5.14
CA PRO A 129 13.77 -5.09 4.93
C PRO A 129 15.28 -5.38 4.85
N THR A 130 15.89 -5.18 3.68
CA THR A 130 17.30 -5.56 3.45
C THR A 130 18.29 -4.42 3.67
N SER A 131 17.82 -3.18 3.85
CA SER A 131 18.68 -1.98 3.93
C SER A 131 18.30 -1.01 5.05
N GLU A 132 17.51 -1.43 6.02
CA GLU A 132 17.19 -0.66 7.22
C GLU A 132 16.78 -1.58 8.39
N PRO A 133 16.89 -1.13 9.66
CA PRO A 133 16.43 -1.94 10.79
C PRO A 133 14.92 -2.21 10.70
N GLU A 134 14.47 -3.42 11.00
CA GLU A 134 13.03 -3.77 11.04
C GLU A 134 12.20 -2.82 11.93
N SER A 135 12.81 -2.28 12.99
CA SER A 135 12.15 -1.28 13.85
C SER A 135 11.79 0.03 13.15
N LYS A 136 12.36 0.31 11.96
CA LYS A 136 12.15 1.55 11.20
C LYS A 136 10.71 1.66 10.72
N ILE A 137 10.15 0.61 10.13
CA ILE A 137 8.75 0.63 9.65
C ILE A 137 7.78 0.83 10.83
N VAL A 138 8.02 0.15 11.96
CA VAL A 138 7.20 0.32 13.18
C VAL A 138 7.24 1.77 13.68
N LYS A 139 8.42 2.39 13.70
CA LYS A 139 8.57 3.80 14.10
C LYS A 139 7.85 4.74 13.13
N VAL A 140 7.96 4.51 11.82
CA VAL A 140 7.29 5.32 10.79
C VAL A 140 5.78 5.26 10.97
N ILE A 141 5.20 4.06 11.13
CA ILE A 141 3.75 3.88 11.36
C ILE A 141 3.31 4.59 12.63
N LYS A 142 4.00 4.37 13.76
CA LYS A 142 3.64 4.98 15.05
C LYS A 142 3.68 6.50 14.99
N ASN A 143 4.74 7.06 14.42
CA ASN A 143 4.90 8.51 14.27
C ASN A 143 3.81 9.08 13.37
N MET A 144 3.49 8.39 12.27
CA MET A 144 2.47 8.83 11.33
C MET A 144 1.08 8.79 11.95
N LYS A 145 0.71 7.70 12.64
CA LYS A 145 -0.57 7.63 13.38
C LYS A 145 -0.68 8.75 14.43
N ALA A 146 0.39 9.02 15.18
CA ALA A 146 0.41 10.10 16.18
C ALA A 146 0.36 11.50 15.57
N PHE A 147 0.92 11.69 14.36
CA PHE A 147 0.81 12.94 13.62
C PHE A 147 -0.60 13.13 13.05
N ALA A 148 -1.11 12.10 12.35
CA ALA A 148 -2.36 12.15 11.62
C ALA A 148 -3.60 12.19 12.53
N SER A 149 -3.47 11.76 13.80
CA SER A 149 -4.51 11.86 14.83
C SER A 149 -4.94 13.29 15.15
N LYS A 150 -4.16 14.29 14.73
CA LYS A 150 -4.48 15.71 14.85
C LYS A 150 -5.41 16.22 13.75
N SER A 151 -5.70 15.40 12.73
CA SER A 151 -6.65 15.73 11.66
C SER A 151 -8.10 15.48 12.10
N GLN A 152 -9.06 15.86 11.25
CA GLN A 152 -10.48 15.63 11.48
C GLN A 152 -10.88 14.15 11.62
N TYR A 153 -10.05 13.21 11.13
CA TYR A 153 -10.32 11.78 11.18
C TYR A 153 -9.73 11.08 12.41
N GLY A 154 -9.04 11.82 13.29
CA GLY A 154 -8.42 11.24 14.48
C GLY A 154 -7.49 10.07 14.15
N SER A 155 -7.48 9.03 14.98
CA SER A 155 -6.64 7.84 14.77
C SER A 155 -6.93 7.08 13.48
N GLY A 156 -8.09 7.31 12.85
CA GLY A 156 -8.47 6.72 11.58
C GLY A 156 -7.97 7.46 10.34
N ALA A 157 -7.23 8.56 10.50
CA ALA A 157 -6.73 9.35 9.37
C ALA A 157 -5.81 8.57 8.41
N VAL A 158 -5.16 7.53 8.91
CA VAL A 158 -4.28 6.66 8.14
C VAL A 158 -4.31 5.23 8.69
N ALA A 159 -4.48 4.28 7.79
CA ALA A 159 -4.45 2.85 8.07
C ALA A 159 -3.34 2.17 7.26
N PHE A 160 -2.85 1.05 7.76
CA PHE A 160 -1.75 0.30 7.15
C PHE A 160 -2.07 -1.18 7.11
N GLU A 161 -1.74 -1.80 5.98
CA GLU A 161 -1.94 -3.21 5.71
C GLU A 161 -0.71 -3.78 5.00
N PHE A 162 -0.39 -5.04 5.31
CA PHE A 162 0.79 -5.72 4.79
C PHE A 162 0.39 -7.07 4.22
N ALA A 163 0.48 -7.19 2.90
CA ALA A 163 0.32 -8.42 2.16
C ALA A 163 1.70 -8.97 1.79
N GLN A 164 2.03 -10.14 2.34
CA GLN A 164 3.28 -10.82 2.02
C GLN A 164 3.10 -11.75 0.82
N VAL A 165 3.97 -11.64 -0.18
CA VAL A 165 3.99 -12.58 -1.32
C VAL A 165 4.89 -13.78 -0.98
N ALA A 166 4.29 -14.90 -0.57
CA ALA A 166 4.97 -16.17 -0.30
C ALA A 166 4.00 -17.36 -0.48
N LYS A 167 4.57 -18.56 -0.73
CA LYS A 167 3.84 -19.82 -1.02
C LYS A 167 2.83 -20.24 0.07
N THR A 168 2.90 -19.69 1.27
CA THR A 168 2.03 -20.06 2.39
C THR A 168 1.59 -18.81 3.14
N LEU A 169 0.27 -18.61 3.22
CA LEU A 169 -0.48 -17.51 3.83
C LEU A 169 -0.60 -16.21 3.01
N MET A 170 -1.59 -16.21 2.11
CA MET A 170 -2.50 -15.05 1.98
C MET A 170 -3.31 -14.93 3.27
N HIS A 171 -2.70 -14.44 4.36
CA HIS A 171 -3.42 -14.18 5.59
C HIS A 171 -2.83 -12.97 6.32
N LYS A 172 -3.33 -11.82 5.93
CA LYS A 172 -3.82 -10.72 6.78
C LYS A 172 -4.24 -9.60 5.83
N LEU A 173 -5.38 -9.84 5.18
CA LEU A 173 -6.25 -8.72 4.86
C LEU A 173 -7.04 -8.45 6.15
N PHE A 174 -6.81 -7.26 6.69
CA PHE A 174 -7.48 -6.57 7.79
C PHE A 174 -7.39 -7.21 9.19
N GLY A 175 -6.59 -6.58 10.07
CA GLY A 175 -6.55 -6.98 11.47
C GLY A 175 -5.52 -6.22 12.32
N GLN A 176 -6.03 -5.20 13.03
CA GLN A 176 -5.50 -4.55 14.23
C GLN A 176 -4.04 -4.06 14.22
N THR A 177 -3.89 -2.73 14.22
CA THR A 177 -2.89 -2.03 15.04
C THR A 177 -3.51 -0.81 15.72
#